data_AF-A0A923MJQ6-F1
#
_entry.id   AF-A0A923MJQ6-F1
#
_cell.length_a   1.000
_cell.length_b   1.000
_cell.length_c   1.000
_cell.angle_alpha   90.00
_cell.angle_beta   90.00
_cell.angle_gamma   90.00
#
_symmetry.space_group_name_H-M   'P 1'
#
loop_
_entity.id
_entity.type
_entity.pdbx_description
1 polymer ?
#
loop_
_entity_poly.entity_id
_entity_poly.type
_entity_poly.pdbx_seq_one_letter_code
_entity_poly.pdbx_strand_id
1 'polypeptide(L)'
;MGEQTVTAAEVLHDSKSELQELGVSAEQATEACRKIGEAWAQIAMTIEAMAPAFCRWIRKVAAEVEAQHEMETALRWASVDNRPLYNRYRHTKKKRIRKKYAKRILEWYRTEVAPC
;
A
#
# COMPACT_ATOMS: atom_id res chain seq x y z
N MET A 1 34.76 1.26 -0.94
CA MET A 1 33.89 0.53 0.00
C MET A 1 33.36 -0.67 -0.77
N GLY A 2 34.06 -1.80 -0.72
CA GLY A 2 33.70 -2.99 -1.50
C GLY A 2 32.57 -3.75 -0.81
N GLU A 3 31.50 -4.04 -1.55
CA GLU A 3 30.44 -4.93 -1.09
C GLU A 3 31.06 -6.33 -0.89
N GLN A 4 31.10 -6.79 0.36
CA GLN A 4 31.39 -8.18 0.67
C GLN A 4 30.17 -8.98 0.24
N THR A 5 30.21 -9.54 -0.97
CA THR A 5 29.25 -10.54 -1.42
C THR A 5 29.55 -11.83 -0.67
N VAL A 6 28.97 -11.99 0.51
CA VAL A 6 29.00 -13.26 1.25
C VAL A 6 28.36 -14.30 0.35
N THR A 7 29.13 -15.31 -0.05
CA THR A 7 28.63 -16.33 -0.97
C THR A 7 27.79 -17.35 -0.20
N ALA A 8 26.73 -17.88 -0.81
CA ALA A 8 25.87 -18.87 -0.16
C ALA A 8 26.65 -20.10 0.35
N ALA A 9 27.79 -20.42 -0.26
CA ALA A 9 28.68 -21.49 0.15
C ALA A 9 29.38 -21.22 1.49
N GLU A 10 29.78 -19.97 1.76
CA GLU A 10 30.42 -19.58 3.03
C GLU A 10 29.41 -19.61 4.18
N VAL A 11 28.18 -19.12 3.96
CA VAL A 11 27.10 -19.19 4.95
C VAL A 11 26.78 -20.65 5.30
N LEU A 12 26.71 -21.53 4.29
CA LEU A 12 26.43 -22.95 4.49
C LEU A 12 27.57 -23.67 5.23
N HIS A 13 28.82 -23.26 5.00
CA HIS A 13 29.97 -23.82 5.72
C HIS A 13 29.96 -23.38 7.19
N ASP A 14 29.71 -22.09 7.44
CA ASP A 14 29.70 -21.49 8.78
C ASP A 14 28.57 -22.05 9.65
N SER A 15 27.36 -22.15 9.09
CA SER A 15 26.21 -22.78 9.75
C SER A 15 26.45 -24.27 10.08
N LYS A 16 27.22 -24.98 9.24
CA LYS A 16 27.55 -26.40 9.46
C LYS A 16 28.55 -26.58 10.59
N SER A 17 29.53 -25.68 10.73
CA SER A 17 30.46 -25.67 11.87
C SER A 17 29.76 -25.35 13.20
N GLU A 18 28.86 -24.37 13.21
CA GLU A 18 28.08 -24.02 14.41
C GLU A 18 27.18 -25.18 14.89
N LEU A 19 26.56 -25.90 13.95
CA LEU A 19 25.73 -27.08 14.27
C LEU A 19 26.55 -28.24 14.85
N GLN A 20 27.82 -28.39 14.45
CA GLN A 20 28.74 -29.36 15.04
C GLN A 20 29.19 -28.97 16.45
N GLU A 21 29.42 -27.69 16.73
CA GLU A 21 29.79 -27.20 18.08
C GLU A 21 28.64 -27.30 19.09
N LEU A 22 27.39 -27.21 18.64
CA LEU A 22 26.20 -27.30 19.49
C LEU A 22 25.79 -28.74 19.86
N GLY A 23 26.52 -29.76 19.41
CA GLY A 23 26.22 -31.17 19.70
C GLY A 23 24.89 -31.65 19.10
N VAL A 24 24.34 -30.91 18.15
CA VAL A 24 23.08 -31.24 17.48
C VAL A 24 23.35 -32.33 16.45
N SER A 25 22.69 -33.48 16.60
CA SER A 25 22.78 -34.57 15.61
C SER A 25 22.41 -34.04 14.23
N ALA A 26 23.12 -34.46 13.18
CA ALA A 26 22.83 -34.09 11.80
C ALA A 26 21.35 -34.35 11.45
N GLU A 27 20.74 -35.39 12.03
CA GLU A 27 19.32 -35.71 11.88
C GLU A 27 18.41 -34.65 12.52
N GLN A 28 18.76 -34.15 13.70
CA GLN A 28 18.01 -33.08 14.38
C GLN A 28 18.10 -31.76 13.60
N ALA A 29 19.26 -31.45 13.03
CA ALA A 29 19.43 -30.28 12.18
C ALA A 29 18.59 -30.38 10.90
N THR A 30 18.59 -31.54 10.23
CA THR A 30 17.76 -31.74 9.02
C THR A 30 16.27 -31.67 9.32
N GLU A 31 15.83 -32.20 10.46
CA GLU A 31 14.43 -32.17 10.87
C GLU A 31 13.97 -30.75 11.26
N ALA A 32 14.85 -29.96 11.89
CA ALA A 32 14.59 -28.55 12.16
C ALA A 32 14.47 -27.73 10.87
N CYS A 33 15.39 -27.92 9.91
CA CYS A 33 15.32 -27.29 8.59
C CYS A 33 14.04 -27.67 7.84
N ARG A 34 13.61 -28.94 7.90
CA ARG A 34 12.35 -29.41 7.30
C ARG A 34 11.14 -28.68 7.89
N LYS A 35 11.03 -28.63 9.23
CA LYS A 35 9.93 -27.95 9.92
C LYS A 35 9.89 -26.46 9.62
N ILE A 36 11.04 -25.81 9.55
CA ILE A 36 11.15 -24.40 9.17
C ILE A 36 10.68 -24.21 7.72
N GLY A 37 11.09 -25.09 6.79
CA GLY A 37 10.63 -25.06 5.40
C GLY A 37 9.11 -25.24 5.28
N GLU A 38 8.52 -26.15 6.04
CA GLU A 38 7.07 -26.37 6.08
C GLU A 38 6.32 -25.15 6.65
N ALA A 39 6.85 -24.54 7.71
CA ALA A 39 6.29 -23.31 8.26
C ALA A 39 6.33 -22.16 7.25
N TRP A 40 7.44 -22.00 6.52
CA TRP A 40 7.56 -21.00 5.46
C TRP A 40 6.61 -21.26 4.29
N ALA A 41 6.45 -22.52 3.87
CA ALA A 41 5.50 -22.88 2.83
C ALA A 41 4.05 -22.56 3.25
N GLN A 42 3.69 -22.85 4.50
CA GLN A 42 2.37 -22.53 5.03
C GLN A 42 2.11 -21.02 5.10
N ILE A 43 3.12 -20.23 5.50
CA ILE A 43 3.06 -18.77 5.48
C ILE A 43 2.89 -18.25 4.05
N ALA A 44 3.68 -18.77 3.10
CA ALA A 44 3.61 -18.36 1.70
C ALA A 44 2.21 -18.62 1.11
N MET A 45 1.66 -19.83 1.32
CA MET A 45 0.30 -20.18 0.90
C MET A 45 -0.77 -19.25 1.49
N THR A 46 -0.60 -18.87 2.76
CA THR A 46 -1.54 -17.96 3.44
C THR A 46 -1.46 -16.54 2.84
N ILE A 47 -0.24 -16.06 2.57
CA ILE A 47 -0.03 -14.77 1.91
C ILE A 47 -0.60 -14.77 0.49
N GLU A 48 -0.34 -15.81 -0.29
CA GLU A 48 -0.86 -15.96 -1.66
C GLU A 48 -2.39 -16.00 -1.67
N ALA A 49 -3.03 -16.68 -0.72
CA ALA A 49 -4.48 -16.70 -0.60
C ALA A 49 -5.06 -15.31 -0.27
N MET A 50 -4.36 -14.48 0.52
CA MET A 50 -4.79 -13.14 0.90
C MET A 50 -4.44 -12.06 -0.14
N ALA A 51 -3.37 -12.25 -0.92
CA ALA A 51 -2.84 -11.26 -1.85
C ALA A 51 -3.89 -10.70 -2.83
N PRO A 52 -4.79 -11.50 -3.43
CA PRO A 52 -5.84 -10.97 -4.31
C PRO A 52 -6.81 -10.03 -3.60
N ALA A 53 -7.19 -10.33 -2.36
CA ALA A 53 -8.08 -9.49 -1.57
C ALA A 53 -7.39 -8.18 -1.19
N PHE A 54 -6.13 -8.24 -0.80
CA PHE A 54 -5.31 -7.08 -0.48
C PHE A 54 -5.10 -6.17 -1.70
N CYS A 55 -4.78 -6.74 -2.86
CA CYS A 55 -4.66 -5.99 -4.11
C CYS A 55 -5.97 -5.29 -4.52
N ARG A 56 -7.13 -5.95 -4.33
CA ARG A 56 -8.43 -5.30 -4.55
C ARG A 56 -8.65 -4.12 -3.59
N TRP A 57 -8.29 -4.30 -2.32
CA TRP A 57 -8.38 -3.25 -1.32
C TRP A 57 -7.48 -2.05 -1.67
N ILE A 58 -6.21 -2.28 -2.02
CA ILE A 58 -5.29 -1.20 -2.45
C ILE A 58 -5.86 -0.43 -3.63
N ARG A 59 -6.37 -1.11 -4.66
CA ARG A 59 -6.96 -0.42 -5.83
C ARG A 59 -8.16 0.43 -5.44
N LYS A 60 -9.00 -0.04 -4.51
CA LYS A 60 -10.12 0.74 -4.00
C LYS A 60 -9.64 1.97 -3.24
N VAL A 61 -8.66 1.82 -2.37
CA VAL A 61 -8.04 2.95 -1.64
C VAL A 61 -7.42 3.94 -2.62
N ALA A 62 -6.69 3.47 -3.63
CA ALA A 62 -6.11 4.34 -4.65
C ALA A 62 -7.18 5.15 -5.40
N ALA A 63 -8.30 4.52 -5.80
CA ALA A 63 -9.41 5.22 -6.44
C ALA A 63 -10.09 6.24 -5.52
N GLU A 64 -10.23 5.94 -4.22
CA GLU A 64 -10.77 6.87 -3.23
C GLU A 64 -9.83 8.06 -2.99
N VAL A 65 -8.51 7.81 -2.93
CA VAL A 65 -7.48 8.85 -2.81
C VAL A 65 -7.48 9.76 -4.03
N GLU A 66 -7.55 9.20 -5.24
CA GLU A 66 -7.61 9.98 -6.48
C GLU A 66 -8.85 10.87 -6.52
N ALA A 67 -10.03 10.31 -6.20
CA ALA A 67 -11.28 11.08 -6.16
C ALA A 67 -11.24 12.19 -5.10
N GLN A 68 -10.59 11.95 -3.95
CA GLN A 68 -10.41 12.99 -2.93
C GLN A 68 -9.42 14.06 -3.39
N HIS A 69 -8.31 13.65 -4.01
CA HIS A 69 -7.30 14.55 -4.54
C HIS A 69 -7.88 15.48 -5.62
N GLU A 70 -8.68 14.94 -6.53
CA GLU A 70 -9.40 15.71 -7.55
C GLU A 70 -10.34 16.74 -6.90
N MET A 71 -11.11 16.32 -5.90
CA MET A 71 -12.02 17.22 -5.17
C MET A 71 -11.27 18.35 -4.44
N GLU A 72 -10.15 18.05 -3.78
CA GLU A 72 -9.34 19.06 -3.11
C GLU A 72 -8.73 20.04 -4.11
N THR A 73 -8.27 19.56 -5.26
CA THR A 73 -7.74 20.38 -6.35
C THR A 73 -8.82 21.29 -6.94
N ALA A 74 -10.00 20.74 -7.22
CA ALA A 74 -11.16 21.50 -7.68
C ALA A 74 -11.56 22.60 -6.68
N LEU A 75 -11.50 22.32 -5.37
CA LEU A 75 -11.73 23.33 -4.32
C LEU A 75 -10.68 24.44 -4.32
N ARG A 76 -9.40 24.10 -4.53
CA ARG A 76 -8.32 25.10 -4.62
C ARG A 76 -8.57 26.03 -5.80
N TRP A 77 -8.82 25.48 -6.98
CA TRP A 77 -9.17 26.27 -8.16
C TRP A 77 -10.43 27.11 -7.97
N ALA A 78 -11.49 26.52 -7.40
CA ALA A 78 -12.72 27.27 -7.13
C ALA A 78 -12.51 28.42 -6.15
N SER A 79 -11.56 28.33 -5.21
CA SER A 79 -11.28 29.41 -4.27
C SER A 79 -10.64 30.65 -4.93
N VAL A 80 -9.97 30.43 -6.07
CA VAL A 80 -9.30 31.47 -6.86
C VAL A 80 -10.25 31.98 -7.96
N ASP A 81 -10.75 31.10 -8.82
CA ASP A 81 -11.46 31.49 -10.05
C ASP A 81 -12.99 31.52 -9.91
N ASN A 82 -13.57 30.67 -9.05
CA ASN A 82 -15.03 30.59 -8.84
C ASN A 82 -15.43 30.82 -7.38
N ARG A 83 -14.94 31.94 -6.84
CA ARG A 83 -15.08 32.32 -5.43
C ARG A 83 -16.53 32.32 -4.92
N PRO A 84 -17.56 32.74 -5.69
CA PRO A 84 -18.95 32.63 -5.27
C PRO A 84 -19.41 31.18 -5.05
N LEU A 85 -19.00 30.24 -5.90
CA LEU A 85 -19.34 28.83 -5.77
C LEU A 85 -18.60 28.19 -4.59
N TYR A 86 -17.31 28.48 -4.44
CA TYR A 86 -16.50 28.06 -3.31
C TYR A 86 -17.06 28.57 -1.97
N ASN A 87 -17.44 29.84 -1.88
CA ASN A 87 -18.02 30.42 -0.66
C ASN A 87 -19.34 29.75 -0.29
N ARG A 88 -20.20 29.45 -1.28
CA ARG A 88 -21.43 28.68 -1.03
C ARG A 88 -21.11 27.29 -0.45
N TYR A 89 -20.11 26.59 -0.98
CA TYR A 89 -19.66 25.31 -0.42
C TYR A 89 -19.13 25.46 1.02
N ARG A 90 -18.20 26.40 1.25
CA ARG A 90 -17.50 26.61 2.54
C ARG A 90 -18.44 27.02 3.66
N HIS A 91 -19.39 27.90 3.39
CA HIS A 91 -20.31 28.42 4.42
C HIS A 91 -21.57 27.56 4.60
N THR A 92 -21.86 26.64 3.68
CA THR A 92 -22.98 25.70 3.86
C THR A 92 -22.68 24.68 4.96
N LYS A 93 -23.42 24.78 6.07
CA LYS A 93 -23.32 23.81 7.17
C LYS A 93 -24.10 22.52 6.92
N LYS A 94 -25.25 22.59 6.22
CA LYS A 94 -26.11 21.44 5.94
C LYS A 94 -25.44 20.45 4.97
N LYS A 95 -25.23 19.20 5.42
CA LYS A 95 -24.49 18.14 4.68
C LYS A 95 -25.03 17.89 3.26
N ARG A 96 -26.35 17.75 3.09
CA ARG A 96 -26.98 17.49 1.78
C ARG A 96 -26.68 18.60 0.77
N ILE A 97 -26.74 19.86 1.22
CA ILE A 97 -26.50 21.03 0.36
C ILE A 97 -25.01 21.20 0.08
N ARG A 98 -24.14 20.94 1.06
CA ARG A 98 -22.69 20.95 0.85
C ARG A 98 -22.27 19.92 -0.21
N LYS A 99 -22.84 18.70 -0.18
CA LYS A 99 -22.64 17.68 -1.22
C LYS A 99 -23.12 18.12 -2.61
N LYS A 100 -24.24 18.85 -2.69
CA LYS A 100 -24.70 19.45 -3.96
C LYS A 100 -23.64 20.41 -4.53
N TYR A 101 -23.08 21.29 -3.71
CA TYR A 101 -22.05 22.23 -4.18
C TYR A 101 -20.71 21.57 -4.48
N ALA A 102 -20.31 20.53 -3.73
CA ALA A 102 -19.13 19.73 -4.06
C ALA A 102 -19.21 19.15 -5.48
N LYS A 103 -20.36 18.54 -5.83
CA LYS A 103 -20.60 18.02 -7.18
C LYS A 103 -20.51 19.12 -8.25
N ARG A 104 -21.11 20.28 -8.00
CA ARG A 104 -21.03 21.42 -8.93
C ARG A 104 -19.62 21.97 -9.10
N ILE A 105 -18.81 21.97 -8.05
CA ILE A 105 -17.40 22.40 -8.12
C ILE A 105 -16.58 21.40 -8.94
N LEU A 106 -16.79 20.10 -8.74
CA LEU A 106 -16.13 19.07 -9.55
C LEU A 106 -16.52 19.15 -11.02
N GLU A 107 -17.82 19.33 -11.30
CA GLU A 107 -18.31 19.50 -12.67
C GLU A 107 -17.69 20.71 -13.35
N TRP A 108 -17.73 21.87 -12.68
CA TRP A 108 -17.05 23.09 -13.13
C TRP A 108 -15.55 22.87 -13.39
N TYR A 109 -14.84 22.21 -12.47
CA TYR A 109 -13.42 21.93 -12.61
C TYR A 109 -13.11 21.07 -13.84
N ARG A 110 -13.89 20.02 -14.08
CA ARG A 110 -13.75 19.12 -15.24
C ARG A 110 -14.14 19.75 -16.56
N THR A 111 -15.02 20.76 -16.58
CA THR A 111 -15.46 21.40 -17.82
C THR A 111 -14.68 22.64 -18.18
N GLU A 112 -14.27 23.44 -17.19
CA GLU A 112 -13.72 24.79 -17.41
C GLU A 112 -12.23 24.92 -17.06
N VAL A 113 -11.71 24.13 -16.10
CA VAL A 113 -10.33 24.28 -15.61
C VAL A 113 -9.40 23.21 -16.18
N ALA A 114 -9.82 21.95 -16.09
CA ALA A 114 -9.07 20.79 -16.55
C ALA A 114 -9.99 19.91 -17.42
N PRO A 115 -10.36 20.36 -18.63
CA PRO A 115 -11.11 19.56 -19.57
C PRO A 115 -10.32 18.31 -19.92
N CYS A 116 -10.89 17.15 -19.57
CA CYS A 116 -10.39 15.83 -19.89
C CYS A 116 -11.08 15.23 -21.11
#